data_AF-A0A3M3R297-F1
#
_entry.id   AF-A0A3M3R297-F1
#
_cell.length_a   1.000
_cell.length_b   1.000
_cell.length_c   1.000
_cell.angle_alpha   90.00
_cell.angle_beta   90.00
_cell.angle_gamma   90.00
#
_symmetry.space_group_name_H-M   'P 1'
#
loop_
_entity.id
_entity.type
_entity.pdbx_description
1 polymer ?
#
loop_
_entity_poly.entity_id
_entity_poly.type
_entity_poly.pdbx_seq_one_letter_code
_entity_poly.pdbx_strand_id
1 'polypeptide(L)'
;MRNTTLDRARKMTKKMLPVLPLDLQLGANSEDGTGALGVRKNFLTSPLTYLPNTGNKVVKILSALSLQEPVMALADVSKRIVKIFHDEEQARVEALPPDVLVLTALDVELAAAKQALGIATDAEHVATKDGIHIWKAPVTKRGGKTASCVVACFAGAGNIDAASVTSMLLGELRPANVMMLGIAAGMREKCKLGEVVLAERIVAYDGAALVAGGAVEHRPEITRLNMRVRQDVASYLSDRESVVARLTESYKTLDIVFPENVEAGPVAEGVMPKTATVASGEKLLRDPEKFLALRELHGKTEVAEMEGAGLFAACANFGKPVLMVRGISDFGDSVKDNRFHLLAAKAAAAVTVDYIANGMTL
;
A
#
# COMPACT_ATOMS: atom_id res chain seq x y z
N MET A 1 -39.12 13.25 -26.51
CA MET A 1 -38.07 12.39 -27.07
C MET A 1 -38.23 10.99 -26.47
N ARG A 2 -38.49 9.98 -27.29
CA ARG A 2 -38.71 8.60 -26.82
C ARG A 2 -37.39 8.04 -26.27
N ASN A 3 -37.38 7.58 -25.02
CA ASN A 3 -36.22 6.96 -24.36
C ASN A 3 -36.07 5.52 -24.89
N THR A 4 -35.38 5.34 -26.02
CA THR A 4 -35.14 4.01 -26.61
C THR A 4 -34.20 3.16 -25.74
N THR A 5 -34.25 1.83 -25.84
CA THR A 5 -33.29 0.94 -25.16
C THR A 5 -31.83 1.26 -25.54
N LEU A 6 -31.58 1.64 -26.80
CA LEU A 6 -30.26 2.05 -27.26
C LEU A 6 -29.77 3.33 -26.54
N ASP A 7 -30.64 4.33 -26.35
CA ASP A 7 -30.29 5.56 -25.64
C ASP A 7 -30.06 5.33 -24.14
N ARG A 8 -30.83 4.45 -23.51
CA ARG A 8 -30.60 4.06 -22.11
C ARG A 8 -29.25 3.36 -21.95
N ALA A 9 -28.96 2.38 -22.80
CA ALA A 9 -27.68 1.70 -22.81
C ALA A 9 -26.52 2.69 -22.98
N ARG A 10 -26.61 3.62 -23.96
CA ARG A 10 -25.61 4.68 -24.15
C ARG A 10 -25.42 5.59 -22.93
N LYS A 11 -26.50 5.94 -22.23
CA LYS A 11 -26.42 6.75 -21.00
C LYS A 11 -25.74 5.99 -19.86
N MET A 12 -25.99 4.69 -19.73
CA MET A 12 -25.39 3.83 -18.71
C MET A 12 -23.91 3.59 -18.98
N THR A 13 -23.54 3.25 -20.22
CA THR A 13 -22.13 3.01 -20.60
C THR A 13 -21.28 4.26 -20.41
N LYS A 14 -21.80 5.46 -20.71
CA LYS A 14 -21.15 6.75 -20.39
C LYS A 14 -20.87 6.95 -18.90
N LYS A 15 -21.66 6.33 -18.03
CA LYS A 15 -21.49 6.36 -16.57
C LYS A 15 -20.70 5.15 -16.04
N MET A 16 -20.13 4.32 -16.91
CA MET A 16 -19.46 3.06 -16.55
C MET A 16 -20.38 2.10 -15.76
N LEU A 17 -21.70 2.19 -15.98
CA LEU A 17 -22.66 1.31 -15.32
C LEU A 17 -22.89 0.04 -16.17
N PRO A 18 -23.07 -1.12 -15.52
CA PRO A 18 -23.19 -2.38 -16.22
C PRO A 18 -24.50 -2.47 -17.01
N VAL A 19 -24.41 -2.97 -18.25
CA VAL A 19 -25.52 -3.17 -19.18
C VAL A 19 -25.44 -4.58 -19.73
N LEU A 20 -26.43 -5.41 -19.42
CA LEU A 20 -26.56 -6.75 -19.96
C LEU A 20 -27.68 -6.77 -21.02
N PRO A 21 -27.37 -7.02 -22.31
CA PRO A 21 -28.41 -7.11 -23.33
C PRO A 21 -29.13 -8.46 -23.25
N LEU A 22 -30.41 -8.42 -22.90
CA LEU A 22 -31.30 -9.57 -23.00
C LEU A 22 -32.00 -9.52 -24.37
N ASP A 23 -32.26 -10.69 -24.95
CA ASP A 23 -32.88 -10.83 -26.26
C ASP A 23 -34.42 -10.78 -26.23
N LEU A 24 -35.04 -10.33 -25.13
CA LEU A 24 -36.50 -10.23 -25.01
C LEU A 24 -37.10 -9.23 -26.03
N GLN A 25 -37.98 -9.70 -26.91
CA GLN A 25 -38.85 -8.81 -27.71
C GLN A 25 -40.10 -8.47 -26.88
N LEU A 26 -40.22 -7.22 -26.45
CA LEU A 26 -41.49 -6.71 -25.94
C LEU A 26 -42.42 -6.51 -27.15
N GLY A 27 -43.63 -7.09 -27.13
CA GLY A 27 -44.53 -7.20 -28.29
C GLY A 27 -44.97 -5.86 -28.93
N ALA A 28 -45.83 -5.94 -29.95
CA ALA A 28 -46.17 -4.92 -30.98
C ALA A 28 -46.37 -3.44 -30.56
N ASN A 29 -46.49 -3.11 -29.28
CA ASN A 29 -46.54 -1.75 -28.74
C ASN A 29 -45.22 -1.24 -28.14
N SER A 30 -44.13 -2.03 -28.20
CA SER A 30 -42.80 -1.65 -27.69
C SER A 30 -41.86 -1.34 -28.86
N GLU A 31 -41.63 -0.05 -29.10
CA GLU A 31 -40.85 0.44 -30.24
C GLU A 31 -39.32 0.23 -30.17
N ASP A 32 -38.78 -0.73 -29.39
CA ASP A 32 -37.32 -0.84 -29.17
C ASP A 32 -36.65 -2.20 -29.45
N GLY A 33 -37.36 -3.19 -30.01
CA GLY A 33 -36.81 -4.50 -30.34
C GLY A 33 -35.56 -4.45 -31.25
N THR A 34 -35.49 -3.46 -32.16
CA THR A 34 -34.30 -3.20 -32.99
C THR A 34 -33.14 -2.59 -32.18
N GLY A 35 -33.46 -1.78 -31.17
CA GLY A 35 -32.49 -1.22 -30.22
C GLY A 35 -31.84 -2.29 -29.35
N ALA A 36 -32.63 -3.23 -28.82
CA ALA A 36 -32.11 -4.35 -28.03
C ALA A 36 -31.17 -5.26 -28.84
N LEU A 37 -31.54 -5.59 -30.09
CA LEU A 37 -30.67 -6.33 -31.02
C LEU A 37 -29.37 -5.56 -31.32
N GLY A 38 -29.46 -4.24 -31.48
CA GLY A 38 -28.29 -3.37 -31.65
C GLY A 38 -27.35 -3.38 -30.44
N VAL A 39 -27.88 -3.28 -29.22
CA VAL A 39 -27.08 -3.37 -27.98
C VAL A 39 -26.43 -4.75 -27.87
N ARG A 40 -27.15 -5.85 -28.16
CA ARG A 40 -26.60 -7.21 -28.14
C ARG A 40 -25.45 -7.37 -29.14
N LYS A 41 -25.62 -6.90 -30.38
CA LYS A 41 -24.55 -6.92 -31.39
C LYS A 41 -23.32 -6.17 -30.91
N ASN A 42 -23.50 -4.96 -30.39
CA ASN A 42 -22.40 -4.14 -29.89
C ASN A 42 -21.72 -4.73 -28.65
N PHE A 43 -22.48 -5.40 -27.78
CA PHE A 43 -21.92 -6.11 -26.63
C PHE A 43 -21.01 -7.25 -27.07
N LEU A 44 -21.39 -8.02 -28.09
CA LEU A 44 -20.56 -9.10 -28.62
C LEU A 44 -19.25 -8.58 -29.24
N THR A 45 -19.25 -7.38 -29.81
CA THR A 45 -18.04 -6.77 -30.41
C THR A 45 -17.20 -6.00 -29.39
N SER A 46 -17.80 -5.42 -28.36
CA SER A 46 -17.14 -4.52 -27.40
C SER A 46 -17.68 -4.74 -25.99
N PRO A 47 -17.47 -5.93 -25.41
CA PRO A 47 -18.16 -6.34 -24.19
C PRO A 47 -17.78 -5.50 -22.97
N LEU A 48 -16.52 -5.04 -22.88
CA LEU A 48 -16.05 -4.19 -21.79
C LEU A 48 -16.64 -2.77 -21.82
N THR A 49 -17.25 -2.33 -22.93
CA THR A 49 -18.01 -1.08 -22.96
C THR A 49 -19.28 -1.16 -22.12
N TYR A 50 -19.84 -2.37 -21.98
CA TYR A 50 -21.13 -2.61 -21.35
C TYR A 50 -21.00 -3.31 -20.01
N LEU A 51 -20.02 -4.19 -19.83
CA LEU A 51 -19.62 -4.78 -18.56
C LEU A 51 -18.11 -4.58 -18.38
N PRO A 52 -17.70 -3.44 -17.78
CA PRO A 52 -16.30 -3.00 -17.72
C PRO A 52 -15.30 -4.01 -17.17
N ASN A 53 -15.72 -4.90 -16.29
CA ASN A 53 -14.81 -5.81 -15.59
C ASN A 53 -14.97 -7.27 -16.05
N THR A 54 -16.19 -7.70 -16.38
CA THR A 54 -16.51 -9.11 -16.66
C THR A 54 -17.00 -9.39 -18.07
N GLY A 55 -17.16 -8.37 -18.92
CA GLY A 55 -17.79 -8.50 -20.24
C GLY A 55 -17.25 -9.66 -21.08
N ASN A 56 -15.93 -9.84 -21.15
CA ASN A 56 -15.31 -10.95 -21.89
C ASN A 56 -15.70 -12.35 -21.37
N LYS A 57 -15.92 -12.49 -20.06
CA LYS A 57 -16.41 -13.74 -19.45
C LYS A 57 -17.87 -13.96 -19.80
N VAL A 58 -18.69 -12.91 -19.72
CA VAL A 58 -20.14 -12.96 -19.95
C VAL A 58 -20.51 -13.28 -21.40
N VAL A 59 -19.74 -12.81 -22.38
CA VAL A 59 -19.94 -13.17 -23.80
C VAL A 59 -20.01 -14.70 -24.01
N LYS A 60 -19.21 -15.47 -23.27
CA LYS A 60 -19.14 -16.94 -23.41
C LYS A 60 -20.42 -17.67 -22.98
N ILE A 61 -21.25 -17.03 -22.15
CA ILE A 61 -22.47 -17.63 -21.60
C ILE A 61 -23.75 -16.92 -22.06
N LEU A 62 -23.63 -15.82 -22.81
CA LEU A 62 -24.75 -14.94 -23.17
C LEU A 62 -25.82 -15.65 -24.02
N SER A 63 -25.42 -16.56 -24.92
CA SER A 63 -26.36 -17.34 -25.75
C SER A 63 -27.26 -18.26 -24.93
N ALA A 64 -26.79 -18.74 -23.77
CA ALA A 64 -27.57 -19.60 -22.88
C ALA A 64 -28.58 -18.84 -22.02
N LEU A 65 -28.61 -17.50 -22.10
CA LEU A 65 -29.47 -16.62 -21.30
C LEU A 65 -30.64 -16.04 -22.11
N SER A 66 -31.06 -16.74 -23.18
CA SER A 66 -32.17 -16.29 -24.02
C SER A 66 -33.49 -16.24 -23.24
N LEU A 67 -34.23 -15.15 -23.39
CA LEU A 67 -35.59 -14.97 -22.92
C LEU A 67 -36.65 -15.15 -24.02
N GLN A 68 -36.23 -15.19 -25.30
CA GLN A 68 -37.11 -15.53 -26.42
C GLN A 68 -37.23 -17.04 -26.62
N GLU A 69 -36.09 -17.72 -26.66
CA GLU A 69 -35.98 -19.16 -26.84
C GLU A 69 -35.22 -19.77 -25.65
N PRO A 70 -35.82 -19.77 -24.44
CA PRO A 70 -35.13 -20.20 -23.24
C PRO A 70 -34.79 -21.69 -23.31
N VAL A 71 -33.49 -21.99 -23.31
CA VAL A 71 -32.95 -23.36 -23.21
C VAL A 71 -32.92 -23.90 -21.76
N MET A 72 -33.37 -23.08 -20.80
CA MET A 72 -33.48 -23.42 -19.38
C MET A 72 -34.66 -22.67 -18.75
N ALA A 73 -35.07 -23.06 -17.54
CA ALA A 73 -36.17 -22.38 -16.86
C ALA A 73 -35.86 -20.90 -16.61
N LEU A 74 -36.87 -20.02 -16.73
CA LEU A 74 -36.73 -18.58 -16.49
C LEU A 74 -36.16 -18.25 -15.10
N ALA A 75 -36.49 -19.07 -14.09
CA ALA A 75 -35.91 -18.94 -12.75
C ALA A 75 -34.39 -19.11 -12.75
N ASP A 76 -33.85 -20.00 -13.57
CA ASP A 76 -32.41 -20.25 -13.69
C ASP A 76 -31.72 -19.17 -14.52
N VAL A 77 -32.38 -18.66 -15.57
CA VAL A 77 -31.91 -17.48 -16.31
C VAL A 77 -31.78 -16.28 -15.37
N SER A 78 -32.80 -16.02 -14.55
CA SER A 78 -32.81 -14.94 -13.55
C SER A 78 -31.65 -15.07 -12.56
N LYS A 79 -31.43 -16.27 -11.97
CA LYS A 79 -30.29 -16.52 -11.06
C LYS A 79 -28.94 -16.24 -11.73
N ARG A 80 -28.77 -16.63 -12.99
CA ARG A 80 -27.52 -16.37 -13.75
C ARG A 80 -27.32 -14.89 -14.03
N ILE A 81 -28.37 -14.15 -14.36
CA ILE A 81 -28.31 -12.69 -14.56
C ILE A 81 -27.88 -11.99 -13.26
N VAL A 82 -28.50 -12.35 -12.13
CA VAL A 82 -28.12 -11.81 -10.81
C VAL A 82 -26.66 -12.12 -10.52
N LYS A 83 -26.21 -13.36 -10.80
CA LYS A 83 -24.81 -13.75 -10.65
C LYS A 83 -23.88 -12.90 -11.51
N ILE A 84 -24.24 -12.59 -12.76
CA ILE A 84 -23.41 -11.73 -13.64
C ILE A 84 -23.22 -10.35 -13.03
N PHE A 85 -24.28 -9.69 -12.58
CA PHE A 85 -24.16 -8.37 -11.96
C PHE A 85 -23.42 -8.42 -10.62
N HIS A 86 -23.59 -9.49 -9.85
CA HIS A 86 -22.82 -9.71 -8.64
C HIS A 86 -21.32 -9.87 -8.95
N ASP A 87 -20.96 -10.73 -9.90
CA ASP A 87 -19.57 -10.94 -10.34
C ASP A 87 -18.95 -9.65 -10.91
N GLU A 88 -19.72 -8.86 -11.66
CA GLU A 88 -19.29 -7.55 -12.18
C GLU A 88 -18.99 -6.57 -11.05
N GLU A 89 -19.85 -6.50 -10.04
CA GLU A 89 -19.65 -5.61 -8.90
C GLU A 89 -18.46 -6.06 -8.04
N GLN A 90 -18.29 -7.38 -7.82
CA GLN A 90 -17.11 -7.91 -7.16
C GLN A 90 -15.83 -7.56 -7.93
N ALA A 91 -15.81 -7.78 -9.25
CA ALA A 91 -14.67 -7.46 -10.07
C ALA A 91 -14.38 -5.93 -10.12
N ARG A 92 -15.43 -5.10 -10.10
CA ARG A 92 -15.30 -3.64 -10.02
C ARG A 92 -14.65 -3.23 -8.69
N VAL A 93 -15.10 -3.79 -7.57
CA VAL A 93 -14.54 -3.53 -6.24
C VAL A 93 -13.09 -4.01 -6.16
N GLU A 94 -12.78 -5.18 -6.72
CA GLU A 94 -11.41 -5.72 -6.79
C GLU A 94 -10.47 -4.88 -7.65
N ALA A 95 -11.00 -4.20 -8.67
CA ALA A 95 -10.25 -3.32 -9.57
C ALA A 95 -10.12 -1.87 -9.04
N LEU A 96 -10.76 -1.54 -7.92
CA LEU A 96 -10.57 -0.23 -7.30
C LEU A 96 -9.11 -0.07 -6.84
N PRO A 97 -8.48 1.09 -7.09
CA PRO A 97 -7.18 1.37 -6.52
C PRO A 97 -7.19 1.20 -5.00
N PRO A 98 -6.16 0.60 -4.39
CA PRO A 98 -6.09 0.49 -2.95
C PRO A 98 -5.89 1.87 -2.31
N ASP A 99 -6.42 2.02 -1.11
CA ASP A 99 -6.24 3.24 -0.32
C ASP A 99 -4.78 3.41 0.11
N VAL A 100 -4.11 2.30 0.46
CA VAL A 100 -2.73 2.30 0.95
C VAL A 100 -1.93 1.16 0.32
N LEU A 101 -0.79 1.50 -0.28
CA LEU A 101 0.26 0.54 -0.62
C LEU A 101 1.28 0.50 0.53
N VAL A 102 1.47 -0.65 1.14
CA VAL A 102 2.44 -0.91 2.21
C VAL A 102 3.63 -1.66 1.63
N LEU A 103 4.83 -1.11 1.81
CA LEU A 103 6.07 -1.62 1.25
C LEU A 103 7.03 -2.05 2.36
N THR A 104 7.74 -3.14 2.12
CA THR A 104 8.84 -3.65 2.94
C THR A 104 10.06 -3.94 2.06
N ALA A 105 11.25 -4.01 2.63
CA ALA A 105 12.47 -4.35 1.90
C ALA A 105 12.84 -5.84 2.06
N LEU A 106 12.76 -6.35 3.29
CA LEU A 106 13.26 -7.67 3.68
C LEU A 106 12.14 -8.68 3.99
N ASP A 107 12.49 -9.96 4.02
CA ASP A 107 11.58 -11.06 4.35
C ASP A 107 11.05 -10.99 5.79
N VAL A 108 11.89 -10.64 6.77
CA VAL A 108 11.51 -10.43 8.17
C VAL A 108 10.51 -9.28 8.33
N GLU A 109 10.66 -8.23 7.52
CA GLU A 109 9.76 -7.08 7.51
C GLU A 109 8.42 -7.43 6.86
N LEU A 110 8.46 -8.17 5.74
CA LEU A 110 7.25 -8.69 5.10
C LEU A 110 6.48 -9.62 6.05
N ALA A 111 7.18 -10.52 6.76
CA ALA A 111 6.57 -11.41 7.74
C ALA A 111 5.88 -10.62 8.87
N ALA A 112 6.54 -9.59 9.40
CA ALA A 112 5.97 -8.71 10.40
C ALA A 112 4.75 -7.93 9.87
N ALA A 113 4.83 -7.41 8.63
CA ALA A 113 3.72 -6.73 7.97
C ALA A 113 2.51 -7.65 7.79
N LYS A 114 2.73 -8.88 7.28
CA LYS A 114 1.68 -9.89 7.12
C LYS A 114 0.99 -10.20 8.45
N GLN A 115 1.77 -10.44 9.50
CA GLN A 115 1.24 -10.71 10.84
C GLN A 115 0.39 -9.55 11.37
N ALA A 116 0.90 -8.31 11.31
CA ALA A 116 0.20 -7.13 11.80
C ALA A 116 -1.08 -6.81 11.02
N LEU A 117 -1.11 -7.15 9.72
CA LEU A 117 -2.26 -6.95 8.84
C LEU A 117 -3.24 -8.13 8.82
N GLY A 118 -3.00 -9.17 9.64
CA GLY A 118 -3.87 -10.35 9.70
C GLY A 118 -3.83 -11.22 8.44
N ILE A 119 -2.75 -11.13 7.65
CA ILE A 119 -2.52 -12.01 6.51
C ILE A 119 -1.90 -13.32 7.03
N ALA A 120 -2.51 -14.45 6.72
CA ALA A 120 -1.99 -15.76 7.10
C ALA A 120 -0.58 -16.01 6.54
N THR A 121 0.24 -16.76 7.28
CA THR A 121 1.63 -17.05 6.91
C THR A 121 1.73 -17.73 5.54
N ASP A 122 0.82 -18.66 5.27
CA ASP A 122 0.68 -19.43 4.04
C ASP A 122 -0.25 -18.78 3.00
N ALA A 123 -0.75 -17.56 3.25
CA ALA A 123 -1.59 -16.86 2.30
C ALA A 123 -0.89 -16.71 0.94
N GLU A 124 -1.56 -17.19 -0.11
CA GLU A 124 -1.11 -17.05 -1.49
C GLU A 124 -1.01 -15.57 -1.87
N HIS A 125 0.00 -15.26 -2.68
CA HIS A 125 0.15 -13.94 -3.27
C HIS A 125 -0.63 -13.87 -4.58
N VAL A 126 -0.98 -12.65 -4.97
CA VAL A 126 -1.30 -12.34 -6.35
C VAL A 126 -0.04 -11.75 -6.98
N ALA A 127 0.32 -12.19 -8.19
CA ALA A 127 1.40 -11.56 -8.94
C ALA A 127 0.84 -10.40 -9.77
N THR A 128 1.53 -9.26 -9.74
CA THR A 128 1.26 -8.14 -10.66
C THR A 128 1.68 -8.52 -12.09
N LYS A 129 1.36 -7.67 -13.08
CA LYS A 129 1.79 -7.88 -14.47
C LYS A 129 3.32 -8.00 -14.62
N ASP A 130 4.06 -7.35 -13.71
CA ASP A 130 5.53 -7.30 -13.68
C ASP A 130 6.12 -8.37 -12.75
N GLY A 131 5.30 -9.30 -12.23
CA GLY A 131 5.74 -10.41 -11.38
C GLY A 131 5.97 -10.05 -9.91
N ILE A 132 5.54 -8.87 -9.46
CA ILE A 132 5.68 -8.46 -8.06
C ILE A 132 4.59 -9.16 -7.23
N HIS A 133 4.98 -9.82 -6.15
CA HIS A 133 4.02 -10.48 -5.25
C HIS A 133 3.33 -9.44 -4.37
N ILE A 134 2.00 -9.51 -4.33
CA ILE A 134 1.16 -8.64 -3.52
C ILE A 134 0.13 -9.42 -2.69
N TRP A 135 -0.22 -8.85 -1.54
CA TRP A 135 -1.27 -9.38 -0.66
C TRP A 135 -2.27 -8.27 -0.33
N LYS A 136 -3.57 -8.59 -0.40
CA LYS A 136 -4.62 -7.67 0.04
C LYS A 136 -4.79 -7.76 1.55
N ALA A 137 -4.90 -6.61 2.20
CA ALA A 137 -5.05 -6.49 3.65
C ALA A 137 -6.05 -5.38 4.00
N PRO A 138 -7.34 -5.69 4.22
CA PRO A 138 -8.27 -4.68 4.71
C PRO A 138 -7.90 -4.25 6.14
N VAL A 139 -7.89 -2.95 6.40
CA VAL A 139 -7.68 -2.39 7.75
C VAL A 139 -8.92 -1.63 8.19
N THR A 140 -9.51 -2.03 9.32
CA THR A 140 -10.66 -1.32 9.90
C THR A 140 -10.21 -0.02 10.52
N LYS A 141 -10.77 1.11 10.04
CA LYS A 141 -10.50 2.45 10.54
C LYS A 141 -11.41 2.85 11.70
N ARG A 142 -10.96 3.85 12.44
CA ARG A 142 -11.80 4.59 13.40
C ARG A 142 -13.06 5.12 12.70
N GLY A 143 -14.23 4.77 13.22
CA GLY A 143 -15.52 5.11 12.62
C GLY A 143 -16.12 4.03 11.70
N GLY A 144 -15.53 2.83 11.65
CA GLY A 144 -16.13 1.65 11.03
C GLY A 144 -15.96 1.53 9.52
N LYS A 145 -15.26 2.47 8.87
CA LYS A 145 -14.84 2.35 7.46
C LYS A 145 -13.69 1.35 7.35
N THR A 146 -13.54 0.70 6.20
CA THR A 146 -12.40 -0.17 5.91
C THR A 146 -11.50 0.49 4.88
N ALA A 147 -10.20 0.55 5.18
CA ALA A 147 -9.16 0.89 4.23
C ALA A 147 -8.76 -0.36 3.45
N SER A 148 -8.78 -0.29 2.11
CA SER A 148 -8.19 -1.32 1.26
C SER A 148 -6.68 -1.13 1.21
N CYS A 149 -5.91 -2.04 1.81
CA CYS A 149 -4.45 -2.00 1.73
C CYS A 149 -3.92 -3.12 0.85
N VAL A 150 -2.78 -2.87 0.22
CA VAL A 150 -1.98 -3.88 -0.50
C VAL A 150 -0.57 -3.88 0.06
N VAL A 151 -0.03 -5.06 0.35
CA VAL A 151 1.35 -5.24 0.83
C VAL A 151 2.21 -5.78 -0.31
N ALA A 152 3.42 -5.25 -0.46
CA ALA A 152 4.44 -5.78 -1.36
C ALA A 152 5.83 -5.67 -0.71
N CYS A 153 6.79 -6.45 -1.21
CA CYS A 153 8.17 -6.43 -0.74
C CYS A 153 9.11 -6.16 -1.92
N PHE A 154 10.17 -5.37 -1.69
CA PHE A 154 11.21 -5.12 -2.69
C PHE A 154 12.07 -6.37 -2.95
N ALA A 155 12.12 -7.30 -1.99
CA ALA A 155 13.00 -8.47 -1.99
C ALA A 155 14.50 -8.11 -2.07
N GLY A 156 14.86 -6.96 -1.52
CA GLY A 156 16.20 -6.37 -1.57
C GLY A 156 16.26 -5.06 -0.79
N ALA A 157 17.44 -4.75 -0.27
CA ALA A 157 17.74 -3.46 0.35
C ALA A 157 18.41 -2.55 -0.69
N GLY A 158 18.25 -1.24 -0.53
CA GLY A 158 18.82 -0.23 -1.43
C GLY A 158 17.78 0.59 -2.20
N ASN A 159 18.19 1.77 -2.66
CA ASN A 159 17.26 2.73 -3.27
C ASN A 159 16.87 2.34 -4.69
N ILE A 160 17.69 1.54 -5.38
CA ILE A 160 17.41 1.08 -6.75
C ILE A 160 16.15 0.21 -6.77
N ASP A 161 16.12 -0.84 -5.95
CA ASP A 161 14.97 -1.75 -5.86
C ASP A 161 13.76 -1.02 -5.30
N ALA A 162 13.95 -0.19 -4.27
CA ALA A 162 12.89 0.63 -3.69
C ALA A 162 12.24 1.55 -4.73
N ALA A 163 13.01 2.28 -5.53
CA ALA A 163 12.49 3.17 -6.56
C ALA A 163 11.80 2.40 -7.71
N SER A 164 12.41 1.31 -8.16
CA SER A 164 11.93 0.48 -9.27
C SER A 164 10.59 -0.18 -8.94
N VAL A 165 10.54 -0.96 -7.85
CA VAL A 165 9.34 -1.68 -7.41
C VAL A 165 8.22 -0.71 -7.05
N THR A 166 8.53 0.38 -6.34
CA THR A 166 7.54 1.42 -6.04
C THR A 166 6.95 2.01 -7.32
N SER A 167 7.77 2.38 -8.31
CA SER A 167 7.28 2.99 -9.55
C SER A 167 6.38 2.04 -10.36
N MET A 168 6.72 0.75 -10.44
CA MET A 168 5.90 -0.27 -11.09
C MET A 168 4.53 -0.40 -10.41
N LEU A 169 4.52 -0.52 -9.07
CA LEU A 169 3.28 -0.64 -8.29
C LEU A 169 2.43 0.64 -8.33
N LEU A 170 3.06 1.83 -8.33
CA LEU A 170 2.34 3.10 -8.47
C LEU A 170 1.66 3.24 -9.83
N GLY A 171 2.33 2.81 -10.90
CA GLY A 171 1.77 2.82 -12.25
C GLY A 171 0.63 1.83 -12.45
N GLU A 172 0.70 0.65 -11.81
CA GLU A 172 -0.30 -0.41 -11.95
C GLU A 172 -1.48 -0.25 -10.98
N LEU A 173 -1.19 -0.19 -9.68
CA LEU A 173 -2.22 -0.20 -8.63
C LEU A 173 -2.82 1.18 -8.38
N ARG A 174 -2.05 2.25 -8.69
CA ARG A 174 -2.45 3.65 -8.50
C ARG A 174 -2.97 3.96 -7.08
N PRO A 175 -2.28 3.53 -6.01
CA PRO A 175 -2.77 3.71 -4.64
C PRO A 175 -2.98 5.19 -4.30
N ALA A 176 -3.85 5.46 -3.33
CA ALA A 176 -4.04 6.83 -2.83
C ALA A 176 -2.86 7.27 -1.93
N ASN A 177 -2.28 6.33 -1.17
CA ASN A 177 -1.20 6.56 -0.22
C ASN A 177 -0.14 5.46 -0.30
N VAL A 178 1.10 5.81 0.05
CA VAL A 178 2.19 4.85 0.21
C VAL A 178 2.68 4.87 1.65
N MET A 179 2.91 3.72 2.22
CA MET A 179 3.63 3.56 3.47
C MET A 179 4.77 2.58 3.27
N MET A 180 5.88 2.83 3.93
CA MET A 180 6.94 1.84 4.06
C MET A 180 7.17 1.52 5.52
N LEU A 181 7.28 0.24 5.85
CA LEU A 181 7.70 -0.20 7.15
C LEU A 181 8.97 -1.06 7.05
N GLY A 182 9.77 -1.04 8.11
CA GLY A 182 10.90 -1.96 8.24
C GLY A 182 11.83 -1.57 9.37
N ILE A 183 13.07 -2.01 9.30
CA ILE A 183 14.08 -1.77 10.33
C ILE A 183 15.10 -0.72 9.89
N ALA A 184 15.79 -0.12 10.85
CA ALA A 184 16.83 0.88 10.62
C ALA A 184 17.85 0.91 11.76
N ALA A 185 19.01 1.50 11.47
CA ALA A 185 19.98 1.86 12.49
C ALA A 185 19.58 3.19 13.14
N GLY A 186 19.65 3.28 14.46
CA GLY A 186 19.43 4.52 15.22
C GLY A 186 20.73 5.03 15.85
N MET A 187 20.88 6.33 16.06
CA MET A 187 22.05 6.85 16.78
C MET A 187 21.95 6.53 18.27
N ARG A 188 22.99 5.94 18.85
CA ARG A 188 23.01 5.45 20.23
C ARG A 188 22.56 6.46 21.30
N GLU A 189 22.89 7.74 21.12
CA GLU A 189 22.51 8.81 22.06
C GLU A 189 21.10 9.39 21.82
N LYS A 190 20.45 8.98 20.73
CA LYS A 190 19.17 9.55 20.26
C LYS A 190 18.06 8.52 20.17
N CYS A 191 18.41 7.25 20.01
CA CYS A 191 17.49 6.15 19.78
C CYS A 191 17.69 5.03 20.78
N LYS A 192 16.67 4.22 20.97
CA LYS A 192 16.74 2.96 21.73
C LYS A 192 16.37 1.78 20.83
N LEU A 193 16.94 0.60 21.07
CA LEU A 193 16.57 -0.61 20.36
C LEU A 193 15.09 -0.94 20.57
N GLY A 194 14.39 -1.28 19.49
CA GLY A 194 12.95 -1.52 19.48
C GLY A 194 12.08 -0.26 19.52
N GLU A 195 12.67 0.94 19.57
CA GLU A 195 11.94 2.20 19.38
C GLU A 195 11.42 2.30 17.94
N VAL A 196 10.28 2.95 17.74
CA VAL A 196 9.70 3.18 16.40
C VAL A 196 9.74 4.66 16.06
N VAL A 197 10.21 4.97 14.85
CA VAL A 197 10.24 6.32 14.31
C VAL A 197 9.32 6.48 13.10
N LEU A 198 8.69 7.64 12.99
CA LEU A 198 8.00 8.14 11.81
C LEU A 198 8.94 9.14 11.10
N ALA A 199 9.31 8.86 9.86
CA ALA A 199 10.24 9.71 9.13
C ALA A 199 9.60 11.06 8.76
N GLU A 200 9.98 12.13 9.47
CA GLU A 200 9.50 13.48 9.14
C GLU A 200 10.25 14.09 7.94
N ARG A 201 11.42 13.55 7.64
CA ARG A 201 12.35 14.00 6.60
C ARG A 201 13.28 12.87 6.20
N ILE A 202 13.54 12.77 4.90
CA ILE A 202 14.56 11.91 4.30
C ILE A 202 15.72 12.79 3.82
N VAL A 203 16.94 12.41 4.18
CA VAL A 203 18.20 13.02 3.71
C VAL A 203 18.92 11.98 2.87
N ALA A 204 18.81 12.09 1.53
CA ALA A 204 19.53 11.24 0.60
C ALA A 204 21.02 11.63 0.62
N TYR A 205 21.84 10.89 1.37
CA TYR A 205 23.18 11.37 1.76
C TYR A 205 24.28 11.09 0.74
N ASP A 206 24.02 10.23 -0.25
CA ASP A 206 25.04 9.78 -1.21
C ASP A 206 25.37 10.80 -2.31
N GLY A 207 24.48 11.76 -2.58
CA GLY A 207 24.71 12.81 -3.57
C GLY A 207 25.96 13.62 -3.22
N ALA A 208 27.00 13.57 -4.06
CA ALA A 208 28.24 14.29 -3.87
C ALA A 208 29.02 14.49 -5.18
N ALA A 209 29.92 15.48 -5.19
CA ALA A 209 30.95 15.64 -6.22
C ALA A 209 32.34 15.30 -5.64
N LEU A 210 33.11 14.49 -6.36
CA LEU A 210 34.51 14.24 -6.06
C LEU A 210 35.36 15.33 -6.71
N VAL A 211 36.15 16.04 -5.90
CA VAL A 211 36.94 17.19 -6.33
C VAL A 211 38.44 16.86 -6.28
N ALA A 212 39.23 17.60 -7.06
CA ALA A 212 40.68 17.48 -7.06
C ALA A 212 41.26 17.57 -5.63
N GLY A 213 42.31 16.79 -5.36
CA GLY A 213 42.90 16.71 -4.02
C GLY A 213 42.16 15.79 -3.05
N GLY A 214 41.15 15.03 -3.51
CA GLY A 214 40.44 14.03 -2.70
C GLY A 214 39.32 14.62 -1.81
N ALA A 215 38.99 15.90 -1.99
CA ALA A 215 37.88 16.53 -1.31
C ALA A 215 36.53 16.01 -1.86
N VAL A 216 35.54 15.90 -0.99
CA VAL A 216 34.17 15.50 -1.34
C VAL A 216 33.24 16.66 -1.02
N GLU A 217 32.54 17.16 -2.03
CA GLU A 217 31.49 18.17 -1.87
C GLU A 217 30.12 17.48 -1.80
N HIS A 218 29.53 17.44 -0.61
CA HIS A 218 28.22 16.82 -0.42
C HIS A 218 27.08 17.66 -1.03
N ARG A 219 26.13 16.98 -1.66
CA ARG A 219 24.96 17.52 -2.35
C ARG A 219 23.72 16.67 -2.03
N PRO A 220 23.31 16.58 -0.75
CA PRO A 220 22.20 15.74 -0.35
C PRO A 220 20.88 16.28 -0.91
N GLU A 221 20.00 15.38 -1.34
CA GLU A 221 18.59 15.72 -1.57
C GLU A 221 17.81 15.54 -0.27
N ILE A 222 17.03 16.55 0.11
CA ILE A 222 16.31 16.56 1.39
C ILE A 222 14.82 16.71 1.13
N THR A 223 14.09 15.63 1.40
CA THR A 223 12.64 15.57 1.17
C THR A 223 11.89 15.63 2.49
N ARG A 224 10.87 16.48 2.55
CA ARG A 224 9.94 16.57 3.69
C ARG A 224 8.60 15.95 3.31
N LEU A 225 7.89 15.45 4.33
CA LEU A 225 6.51 15.02 4.18
C LEU A 225 5.62 16.16 3.65
N ASN A 226 4.66 15.81 2.79
CA ASN A 226 3.66 16.76 2.31
C ASN A 226 2.80 17.29 3.48
N MET A 227 2.11 18.41 3.27
CA MET A 227 1.36 19.06 4.35
C MET A 227 0.32 18.14 5.01
N ARG A 228 -0.44 17.38 4.21
CA ARG A 228 -1.49 16.49 4.71
C ARG A 228 -0.91 15.41 5.63
N VAL A 229 0.13 14.71 5.20
CA VAL A 229 0.78 13.66 6.01
C VAL A 229 1.39 14.27 7.27
N ARG A 230 1.94 15.48 7.21
CA ARG A 230 2.43 16.18 8.42
C ARG A 230 1.32 16.49 9.42
N GLN A 231 0.14 16.93 8.95
CA GLN A 231 -1.01 17.17 9.81
C GLN A 231 -1.55 15.87 10.42
N ASP A 232 -1.64 14.81 9.62
CA ASP A 232 -2.07 13.48 10.07
C ASP A 232 -1.12 12.93 11.15
N VAL A 233 0.21 13.01 10.94
CA VAL A 233 1.22 12.61 11.94
C VAL A 233 1.13 13.46 13.20
N ALA A 234 1.01 14.79 13.09
CA ALA A 234 0.89 15.66 14.25
C ALA A 234 -0.37 15.36 15.08
N SER A 235 -1.50 15.17 14.41
CA SER A 235 -2.76 14.78 15.04
C SER A 235 -2.64 13.43 15.74
N TYR A 236 -2.10 12.42 15.05
CA TYR A 236 -1.87 11.08 15.59
C TYR A 236 -1.01 11.11 16.86
N LEU A 237 0.12 11.83 16.83
CA LEU A 237 1.04 11.91 17.97
C LEU A 237 0.54 12.77 19.14
N SER A 238 -0.45 13.64 18.90
CA SER A 238 -1.05 14.48 19.96
C SER A 238 -1.93 13.68 20.92
N ASP A 239 -2.55 12.58 20.46
CA ASP A 239 -3.41 11.70 21.26
C ASP A 239 -2.58 10.57 21.93
N ARG A 240 -1.58 10.98 22.72
CA ARG A 240 -0.56 10.08 23.28
C ARG A 240 -1.16 8.92 24.07
N GLU A 241 -2.12 9.20 24.94
CA GLU A 241 -2.73 8.19 25.82
C GLU A 241 -3.45 7.12 25.00
N SER A 242 -4.27 7.51 24.03
CA SER A 242 -5.00 6.56 23.20
C SER A 242 -4.07 5.77 22.29
N VAL A 243 -3.02 6.41 21.73
CA VAL A 243 -2.02 5.72 20.91
C VAL A 243 -1.28 4.68 21.75
N VAL A 244 -0.81 5.03 22.94
CA VAL A 244 -0.13 4.10 23.84
C VAL A 244 -1.04 2.93 24.21
N ALA A 245 -2.31 3.20 24.55
CA ALA A 245 -3.26 2.14 24.88
C ALA A 245 -3.46 1.14 23.73
N ARG A 246 -3.70 1.63 22.51
CA ARG A 246 -3.90 0.76 21.33
C ARG A 246 -2.64 -0.01 20.96
N LEU A 247 -1.48 0.66 20.92
CA LEU A 247 -0.22 0.02 20.57
C LEU A 247 0.20 -1.00 21.63
N THR A 248 -0.06 -0.75 22.92
CA THR A 248 0.20 -1.75 23.97
C THR A 248 -0.55 -3.04 23.71
N GLU A 249 -1.80 -2.96 23.26
CA GLU A 249 -2.60 -4.13 22.91
C GLU A 249 -2.12 -4.81 21.61
N SER A 250 -1.75 -4.02 20.60
CA SER A 250 -1.14 -4.55 19.37
C SER A 250 0.17 -5.27 19.65
N TYR A 251 1.01 -4.73 20.55
CA TYR A 251 2.30 -5.33 20.92
C TYR A 251 2.11 -6.69 21.61
N LYS A 252 1.10 -6.81 22.49
CA LYS A 252 0.72 -8.11 23.08
C LYS A 252 0.27 -9.10 22.02
N THR A 253 -0.63 -8.67 21.12
CA THR A 253 -1.17 -9.52 20.05
C THR A 253 -0.09 -10.01 19.07
N LEU A 254 0.96 -9.22 18.88
CA LEU A 254 2.08 -9.54 17.99
C LEU A 254 3.25 -10.23 18.70
N ASP A 255 3.10 -10.57 19.98
CA ASP A 255 4.16 -11.16 20.82
C ASP A 255 5.45 -10.34 20.80
N ILE A 256 5.33 -9.01 20.94
CA ILE A 256 6.48 -8.10 21.01
C ILE A 256 6.89 -7.96 22.48
N VAL A 257 8.03 -8.56 22.82
CA VAL A 257 8.60 -8.53 24.17
C VAL A 257 9.98 -7.90 24.11
N PHE A 258 10.18 -6.81 24.85
CA PHE A 258 11.49 -6.18 24.98
C PHE A 258 12.41 -7.07 25.84
N PRO A 259 13.57 -7.50 25.31
CA PRO A 259 14.48 -8.33 26.09
C PRO A 259 15.13 -7.54 27.23
N GLU A 260 15.31 -8.21 28.37
CA GLU A 260 16.11 -7.70 29.50
C GLU A 260 17.61 -7.95 29.27
N ASN A 261 18.46 -7.19 29.99
CA ASN A 261 19.92 -7.37 30.02
C ASN A 261 20.58 -7.37 28.63
N VAL A 262 20.36 -6.31 27.85
CA VAL A 262 20.88 -6.17 26.49
C VAL A 262 22.20 -5.42 26.48
N GLU A 263 23.29 -6.12 26.16
CA GLU A 263 24.63 -5.52 26.02
C GLU A 263 24.73 -4.62 24.78
N ALA A 264 23.90 -4.87 23.76
CA ALA A 264 23.92 -4.09 22.51
C ALA A 264 23.60 -2.60 22.71
N GLY A 265 22.87 -2.25 23.78
CA GLY A 265 22.65 -0.87 24.18
C GLY A 265 21.26 -0.61 24.78
N PRO A 266 20.84 0.66 24.89
CA PRO A 266 19.58 1.01 25.52
C PRO A 266 18.39 0.46 24.73
N VAL A 267 17.40 -0.08 25.45
CA VAL A 267 16.17 -0.68 24.90
C VAL A 267 14.98 0.24 25.19
N ALA A 268 14.04 0.33 24.25
CA ALA A 268 12.83 1.12 24.43
C ALA A 268 12.03 0.66 25.67
N GLU A 269 11.50 1.63 26.42
CA GLU A 269 10.70 1.39 27.64
C GLU A 269 9.20 1.54 27.38
N GLY A 270 8.79 1.86 26.15
CA GLY A 270 7.41 2.12 25.80
C GLY A 270 7.16 1.98 24.29
N VAL A 271 5.88 2.07 23.93
CA VAL A 271 5.39 1.78 22.57
C VAL A 271 5.13 3.03 21.73
N MET A 272 5.20 4.22 22.33
CA MET A 272 4.88 5.47 21.64
C MET A 272 5.94 5.78 20.58
N PRO A 273 5.56 5.94 19.30
CA PRO A 273 6.51 6.33 18.27
C PRO A 273 6.89 7.81 18.39
N LYS A 274 8.05 8.18 17.83
CA LYS A 274 8.50 9.57 17.69
C LYS A 274 8.78 9.94 16.24
N THR A 275 8.88 11.23 15.91
CA THR A 275 9.41 11.64 14.60
C THR A 275 10.93 11.68 14.59
N ALA A 276 11.54 11.38 13.44
CA ALA A 276 12.98 11.49 13.24
C ALA A 276 13.33 11.95 11.82
N THR A 277 14.48 12.61 11.68
CA THR A 277 15.11 12.78 10.35
C THR A 277 15.94 11.53 10.05
N VAL A 278 15.67 10.94 8.90
CA VAL A 278 16.28 9.69 8.46
C VAL A 278 17.26 9.99 7.32
N ALA A 279 18.49 9.52 7.44
CA ALA A 279 19.45 9.49 6.36
C ALA A 279 19.28 8.21 5.53
N SER A 280 19.26 8.35 4.21
CA SER A 280 19.02 7.25 3.28
C SER A 280 20.11 7.18 2.22
N GLY A 281 20.63 5.99 1.94
CA GLY A 281 21.69 5.77 0.95
C GLY A 281 22.02 4.30 0.76
N GLU A 282 22.95 3.97 -0.12
CA GLU A 282 23.26 2.58 -0.51
C GLU A 282 24.18 1.85 0.48
N LYS A 283 24.74 2.56 1.47
CA LYS A 283 25.72 1.98 2.39
C LYS A 283 25.04 1.45 3.64
N LEU A 284 25.29 0.18 3.95
CA LEU A 284 25.00 -0.37 5.26
C LEU A 284 26.01 0.17 6.28
N LEU A 285 25.57 1.08 7.15
CA LEU A 285 26.41 1.70 8.17
C LEU A 285 26.76 0.68 9.27
N ARG A 286 28.07 0.52 9.52
CA ARG A 286 28.64 -0.32 10.59
C ARG A 286 29.78 0.38 11.32
N ASP A 287 29.81 1.70 11.19
CA ASP A 287 30.85 2.59 11.71
C ASP A 287 30.14 3.76 12.39
N PRO A 288 30.17 3.84 13.73
CA PRO A 288 29.43 4.85 14.49
C PRO A 288 29.95 6.27 14.22
N GLU A 289 31.24 6.43 13.90
CA GLU A 289 31.80 7.75 13.56
C GLU A 289 31.26 8.22 12.21
N LYS A 290 31.24 7.34 11.20
CA LYS A 290 30.63 7.65 9.90
C LYS A 290 29.13 7.90 10.00
N PHE A 291 28.43 7.16 10.86
CA PHE A 291 27.01 7.39 11.10
C PHE A 291 26.78 8.76 11.74
N LEU A 292 27.55 9.10 12.78
CA LEU A 292 27.46 10.41 13.43
C LEU A 292 27.79 11.56 12.45
N ALA A 293 28.76 11.38 11.57
CA ALA A 293 29.16 12.36 10.55
C ALA A 293 28.02 12.73 9.58
N LEU A 294 27.00 11.89 9.40
CA LEU A 294 25.81 12.23 8.59
C LEU A 294 25.03 13.44 9.15
N ARG A 295 25.27 13.82 10.42
CA ARG A 295 24.70 15.05 10.99
C ARG A 295 25.30 16.33 10.43
N GLU A 296 26.49 16.27 9.82
CA GLU A 296 27.06 17.39 9.09
C GLU A 296 26.21 17.77 7.87
N LEU A 297 25.54 16.79 7.27
CA LEU A 297 24.59 17.01 6.17
C LEU A 297 23.26 17.58 6.65
N HIS A 298 22.80 17.13 7.82
CA HIS A 298 21.62 17.68 8.48
C HIS A 298 21.66 17.42 9.98
N GLY A 299 21.74 18.47 10.79
CA GLY A 299 21.99 18.36 12.24
C GLY A 299 20.94 17.60 13.07
N LYS A 300 19.77 17.28 12.49
CA LYS A 300 18.70 16.47 13.11
C LYS A 300 18.67 15.00 12.71
N THR A 301 19.61 14.53 11.87
CA THR A 301 19.69 13.11 11.50
C THR A 301 19.87 12.26 12.75
N GLU A 302 19.01 11.27 12.95
CA GLU A 302 19.05 10.34 14.10
C GLU A 302 19.01 8.87 13.67
N VAL A 303 18.60 8.60 12.43
CA VAL A 303 18.32 7.25 11.93
C VAL A 303 18.92 7.10 10.54
N ALA A 304 19.39 5.91 10.18
CA ALA A 304 19.88 5.59 8.85
C ALA A 304 19.34 4.25 8.33
N GLU A 305 18.98 4.23 7.05
CA GLU A 305 18.47 3.07 6.32
C GLU A 305 18.82 3.17 4.83
N MET A 306 18.33 2.24 4.00
CA MET A 306 18.83 2.07 2.63
C MET A 306 17.79 2.26 1.50
N GLU A 307 16.51 2.53 1.78
CA GLU A 307 15.46 2.55 0.74
C GLU A 307 14.72 3.89 0.59
N GLY A 308 14.77 4.74 1.61
CA GLY A 308 13.95 5.94 1.70
C GLY A 308 14.15 6.95 0.59
N ALA A 309 15.38 7.15 0.10
CA ALA A 309 15.63 8.09 -0.98
C ALA A 309 14.93 7.62 -2.27
N GLY A 310 15.07 6.33 -2.62
CA GLY A 310 14.43 5.75 -3.79
C GLY A 310 12.91 5.72 -3.71
N LEU A 311 12.37 5.30 -2.55
CA LEU A 311 10.94 5.30 -2.27
C LEU A 311 10.33 6.70 -2.43
N PHE A 312 10.92 7.71 -1.79
CA PHE A 312 10.39 9.07 -1.80
C PHE A 312 10.52 9.71 -3.18
N ALA A 313 11.60 9.44 -3.92
CA ALA A 313 11.76 9.88 -5.30
C ALA A 313 10.67 9.30 -6.22
N ALA A 314 10.41 7.99 -6.11
CA ALA A 314 9.33 7.34 -6.86
C ALA A 314 7.96 7.94 -6.52
N CYS A 315 7.65 8.11 -5.23
CA CYS A 315 6.38 8.72 -4.81
C CYS A 315 6.22 10.16 -5.29
N ALA A 316 7.30 10.96 -5.27
CA ALA A 316 7.30 12.34 -5.76
C ALA A 316 6.97 12.41 -7.25
N ASN A 317 7.56 11.53 -8.08
CA ASN A 317 7.30 11.47 -9.52
C ASN A 317 5.84 11.17 -9.87
N PHE A 318 5.13 10.43 -9.02
CA PHE A 318 3.71 10.11 -9.19
C PHE A 318 2.77 11.03 -8.40
N GLY A 319 3.30 12.02 -7.67
CA GLY A 319 2.52 12.91 -6.81
C GLY A 319 1.81 12.18 -5.67
N LYS A 320 2.39 11.11 -5.14
CA LYS A 320 1.79 10.26 -4.11
C LYS A 320 2.28 10.60 -2.70
N PRO A 321 1.37 10.81 -1.73
CA PRO A 321 1.73 10.90 -0.32
C PRO A 321 2.45 9.63 0.15
N VAL A 322 3.54 9.82 0.91
CA VAL A 322 4.33 8.73 1.48
C VAL A 322 4.66 9.00 2.94
N LEU A 323 4.66 7.95 3.76
CA LEU A 323 5.20 7.94 5.13
C LEU A 323 6.06 6.69 5.35
N MET A 324 7.24 6.86 5.93
CA MET A 324 8.11 5.75 6.32
C MET A 324 8.07 5.57 7.84
N VAL A 325 7.96 4.31 8.28
CA VAL A 325 7.95 3.87 9.67
C VAL A 325 9.10 2.91 9.88
N ARG A 326 10.04 3.22 10.78
CA ARG A 326 11.19 2.34 11.04
C ARG A 326 11.26 1.94 12.51
N GLY A 327 11.48 0.65 12.75
CA GLY A 327 11.89 0.14 14.06
C GLY A 327 13.41 0.15 14.16
N ILE A 328 13.96 0.58 15.29
CA ILE A 328 15.40 0.61 15.50
C ILE A 328 15.90 -0.79 15.86
N SER A 329 16.69 -1.41 14.97
CA SER A 329 17.23 -2.77 15.14
C SER A 329 18.64 -2.81 15.71
N ASP A 330 19.42 -1.74 15.48
CA ASP A 330 20.83 -1.65 15.83
C ASP A 330 21.27 -0.17 15.90
N PHE A 331 22.55 0.05 16.22
CA PHE A 331 23.14 1.38 16.36
C PHE A 331 24.12 1.76 15.23
N GLY A 332 24.12 1.01 14.12
CA GLY A 332 25.04 1.25 13.00
C GLY A 332 26.50 1.01 13.36
N ASP A 333 26.76 0.09 14.30
CA ASP A 333 28.10 -0.30 14.75
C ASP A 333 28.34 -1.82 14.58
N SER A 334 29.42 -2.33 15.16
CA SER A 334 29.77 -3.76 15.06
C SER A 334 29.03 -4.67 16.04
N VAL A 335 28.33 -4.10 17.03
CA VAL A 335 27.64 -4.87 18.08
C VAL A 335 26.26 -5.25 17.58
N LYS A 336 25.96 -6.55 17.56
CA LYS A 336 24.72 -7.08 17.01
C LYS A 336 23.95 -7.89 18.01
N ASP A 337 22.64 -7.70 18.02
CA ASP A 337 21.69 -8.59 18.66
C ASP A 337 20.54 -8.86 17.68
N ASN A 338 20.61 -10.00 17.00
CA ASN A 338 19.67 -10.36 15.93
C ASN A 338 18.21 -10.47 16.43
N ARG A 339 17.98 -10.57 17.75
CA ARG A 339 16.62 -10.56 18.33
C ARG A 339 15.88 -9.27 17.98
N PHE A 340 16.61 -8.16 17.80
CA PHE A 340 16.01 -6.87 17.49
C PHE A 340 15.56 -6.71 16.04
N HIS A 341 16.01 -7.53 15.10
CA HIS A 341 15.53 -7.45 13.72
C HIS A 341 14.03 -7.75 13.64
N LEU A 342 13.62 -8.90 14.19
CA LEU A 342 12.20 -9.29 14.20
C LEU A 342 11.38 -8.39 15.12
N LEU A 343 11.90 -8.05 16.30
CA LEU A 343 11.22 -7.19 17.26
C LEU A 343 10.94 -5.80 16.64
N ALA A 344 11.96 -5.16 16.07
CA ALA A 344 11.84 -3.84 15.45
C ALA A 344 10.91 -3.87 14.23
N ALA A 345 10.98 -4.93 13.41
CA ALA A 345 10.06 -5.12 12.28
C ALA A 345 8.60 -5.23 12.75
N LYS A 346 8.32 -6.04 13.76
CA LYS A 346 6.97 -6.17 14.36
C LYS A 346 6.49 -4.85 14.98
N ALA A 347 7.37 -4.13 15.67
CA ALA A 347 7.06 -2.84 16.27
C ALA A 347 6.68 -1.80 15.19
N ALA A 348 7.47 -1.70 14.12
CA ALA A 348 7.18 -0.85 12.97
C ALA A 348 5.87 -1.23 12.28
N ALA A 349 5.60 -2.54 12.15
CA ALA A 349 4.35 -3.04 11.59
C ALA A 349 3.13 -2.69 12.46
N ALA A 350 3.23 -2.84 13.79
CA ALA A 350 2.18 -2.47 14.73
C ALA A 350 1.81 -0.99 14.61
N VAL A 351 2.82 -0.11 14.60
CA VAL A 351 2.64 1.34 14.44
C VAL A 351 2.06 1.69 13.08
N THR A 352 2.51 1.02 12.01
CA THR A 352 1.99 1.23 10.65
C THR A 352 0.50 0.92 10.57
N VAL A 353 0.06 -0.22 11.09
CA VAL A 353 -1.36 -0.62 11.07
C VAL A 353 -2.21 0.29 11.95
N ASP A 354 -1.75 0.65 13.15
CA ASP A 354 -2.48 1.59 14.01
C ASP A 354 -2.60 2.98 13.36
N TYR A 355 -1.54 3.45 12.69
CA TYR A 355 -1.56 4.72 11.96
C TYR A 355 -2.54 4.69 10.78
N ILE A 356 -2.58 3.60 10.00
CA ILE A 356 -3.58 3.44 8.93
C ILE A 356 -5.00 3.49 9.50
N ALA A 357 -5.24 2.80 10.61
CA ALA A 357 -6.55 2.72 11.24
C ALA A 357 -7.00 4.05 11.88
N ASN A 358 -6.07 4.79 12.52
CA ASN A 358 -6.41 5.85 13.46
C ASN A 358 -5.78 7.23 13.16
N GLY A 359 -4.70 7.29 12.37
CA GLY A 359 -3.95 8.52 12.11
C GLY A 359 -4.08 9.08 10.70
N MET A 360 -4.31 8.21 9.70
CA MET A 360 -4.31 8.60 8.28
C MET A 360 -5.67 9.11 7.80
N THR A 361 -5.68 10.23 7.09
CA THR A 361 -6.83 10.69 6.32
C THR A 361 -6.87 9.97 4.96
N LEU A 362 -7.99 9.31 4.65
CA LEU A 362 -8.22 8.67 3.33
C LEU A 362 -9.16 9.48 2.47
#